data_AF-A0A0F9PRZ7-F1
#
_entry.id   AF-A0A0F9PRZ7-F1
#
_cell.length_a   1.000
_cell.length_b   1.000
_cell.length_c   1.000
_cell.angle_alpha   90.00
_cell.angle_beta   90.00
_cell.angle_gamma   90.00
#
_symmetry.space_group_name_H-M   'P 1'
#
loop_
_entity.id
_entity.type
_entity.pdbx_description
1 polymer ?
#
loop_
_entity_poly.entity_id
_entity_poly.type
_entity_poly.pdbx_seq_one_letter_code
_entity_poly.pdbx_strand_id
1 'polypeptide(L)' 'MDNWKKWAIRSNDWRLVPRAALLFYLWVCYSVLIWFMGLDEPTTQQTSFATGVWGAAAGWFGFYCKSGTVRKDDSEV' A
#
# COMPACT_ATOMS: atom_id res chain seq x y z
N MET A 1 -15.65 -32.00 7.28
CA MET A 1 -14.44 -31.19 7.05
C MET A 1 -14.90 -30.10 6.08
N ASP A 2 -14.82 -28.80 6.32
CA ASP A 2 -13.58 -28.02 6.22
C ASP A 2 -13.76 -26.63 6.87
N ASN A 3 -13.93 -26.58 8.18
CA ASN A 3 -14.09 -25.34 8.95
C ASN A 3 -12.86 -24.43 8.76
N TRP A 4 -11.69 -25.05 8.65
CA TRP A 4 -10.41 -24.40 8.39
C TRP A 4 -10.34 -23.70 7.03
N LYS A 5 -11.05 -24.17 5.99
CA LYS A 5 -11.15 -23.48 4.68
C LYS A 5 -11.93 -22.18 4.87
N LYS A 6 -13.01 -22.20 5.66
CA LYS A 6 -13.78 -20.99 6.02
C LYS A 6 -12.94 -19.99 6.83
N TRP A 7 -12.13 -20.46 7.77
CA TRP A 7 -11.20 -19.60 8.52
C TRP A 7 -10.11 -18.99 7.63
N ALA A 8 -9.56 -19.77 6.69
CA ALA A 8 -8.56 -19.29 5.72
C ALA A 8 -9.14 -18.21 4.79
N ILE A 9 -10.35 -18.43 4.25
CA ILE A 9 -11.06 -17.46 3.39
C ILE A 9 -11.41 -16.20 4.18
N ARG A 10 -11.84 -16.34 5.44
CA ARG A 10 -12.14 -15.20 6.33
C ARG A 10 -10.89 -14.39 6.71
N SER A 11 -9.73 -15.05 6.79
CA SER A 11 -8.44 -14.39 7.04
C SER A 11 -7.93 -13.60 5.82
N ASN A 12 -8.27 -14.03 4.59
CA ASN A 12 -7.98 -13.27 3.37
C ASN A 12 -8.79 -11.95 3.29
N ASP A 13 -9.90 -11.89 4.03
CA ASP A 13 -10.83 -10.76 4.05
C ASP A 13 -10.38 -9.62 4.99
N TRP A 14 -9.14 -9.66 5.47
CA TRP A 14 -8.63 -8.68 6.44
C TRP A 14 -8.31 -7.34 5.76
N ARG A 15 -9.37 -6.54 5.57
CA ARG A 15 -9.36 -5.16 5.04
C ARG A 15 -8.60 -4.14 5.92
N LEU A 16 -7.81 -4.60 6.90
CA LEU A 16 -6.94 -3.72 7.70
C LEU A 16 -5.61 -3.45 7.01
N VAL A 17 -4.98 -4.46 6.40
CA VAL A 17 -3.75 -4.29 5.62
C VAL A 17 -3.90 -3.22 4.54
N PRO A 18 -4.96 -3.26 3.70
CA PRO A 18 -5.22 -2.21 2.72
C PRO A 18 -5.40 -0.81 3.34
N ARG A 19 -6.08 -0.69 4.50
CA ARG A 19 -6.31 0.60 5.16
C ARG A 19 -5.05 1.14 5.84
N ALA A 20 -4.28 0.26 6.49
CA ALA A 20 -3.03 0.61 7.15
C ALA A 20 -1.97 1.06 6.12
N ALA A 21 -1.91 0.43 4.95
CA ALA A 21 -1.04 0.86 3.86
C ALA A 21 -1.39 2.27 3.36
N LEU A 22 -2.68 2.60 3.28
CA LEU A 22 -3.14 3.94 2.86
C LEU A 22 -2.82 5.01 3.90
N LEU A 23 -2.97 4.70 5.19
CA LEU A 23 -2.55 5.57 6.30
C LEU A 23 -1.03 5.77 6.33
N PHE A 24 -0.26 4.69 6.14
CA PHE A 24 1.21 4.76 6.05
C PHE A 24 1.66 5.62 4.86
N TYR A 25 1.00 5.49 3.72
CA TYR A 25 1.28 6.30 2.54
C TYR A 25 1.02 7.80 2.78
N LEU A 26 -0.14 8.15 3.34
CA LEU A 26 -0.47 9.52 3.72
C LEU A 26 0.56 10.10 4.69
N TRP A 27 1.02 9.28 5.63
CA TRP A 27 2.05 9.66 6.60
C TRP A 27 3.41 9.97 5.93
N VAL A 28 3.89 9.09 5.05
CA VAL A 28 5.16 9.31 4.33
C VAL A 28 5.09 10.55 3.44
N CYS A 29 4.00 10.72 2.68
CA CYS A 29 3.79 11.93 1.88
C CYS A 29 3.78 13.19 2.75
N TYR A 30 3.06 13.17 3.87
CA TYR A 30 2.97 14.31 4.79
C TYR A 30 4.33 14.67 5.39
N SER A 31 5.11 13.68 5.83
CA SER A 31 6.46 13.90 6.36
C SER A 31 7.41 14.50 5.31
N VAL A 32 7.38 14.01 4.08
CA VAL A 32 8.21 14.56 2.99
C VAL A 32 7.77 15.99 2.62
N LEU A 33 6.47 16.28 2.69
CA LEU A 33 5.90 17.60 2.39
C LEU A 33 6.31 18.64 3.45
N ILE A 34 6.20 18.31 4.74
CA ILE A 34 6.68 19.18 5.82
C ILE A 34 8.18 19.41 5.73
N TRP A 35 8.96 18.35 5.47
CA TRP A 35 10.40 18.47 5.29
C TRP A 35 10.74 19.39 4.12
N PHE A 36 10.07 19.23 2.96
CA PHE A 36 10.30 20.06 1.78
C PHE A 36 9.95 21.54 2.00
N MET A 37 8.86 21.82 2.72
CA MET A 37 8.44 23.19 3.05
C MET A 37 9.30 23.86 4.13
N GLY A 38 10.07 23.09 4.91
CA GLY A 38 10.97 23.60 5.94
C GLY A 38 12.37 23.96 5.44
N LEU A 39 12.66 23.75 4.15
CA LEU A 39 13.95 24.09 3.53
C LEU A 39 13.95 25.55 3.07
N ASP A 40 14.94 26.32 3.54
CA ASP A 40 15.11 27.74 3.22
C ASP A 40 15.55 27.96 1.76
N GLU A 41 16.24 26.97 1.17
CA GLU A 41 16.67 26.97 -0.23
C GLU A 41 16.38 25.60 -0.87
N PRO A 42 15.26 25.45 -1.60
CA PRO A 42 14.93 24.19 -2.25
C PRO A 42 15.86 23.91 -3.42
N THR A 43 16.73 22.90 -3.28
CA THR A 43 17.67 22.49 -4.33
C THR A 43 17.00 21.57 -5.35
N THR A 44 17.48 21.58 -6.59
CA THR A 44 16.92 20.78 -7.70
C THR A 44 16.91 19.28 -7.42
N GLN A 45 17.86 18.77 -6.62
CA GLN A 45 17.93 17.36 -6.22
C GLN A 45 16.92 16.98 -5.14
N GLN A 46 16.51 17.91 -4.27
CA GLN A 46 15.48 17.64 -3.28
C GLN A 46 14.08 17.64 -3.90
N THR A 47 13.86 18.48 -4.91
CA THR A 47 12.61 18.49 -5.69
C THR A 47 12.42 17.18 -6.47
N SER A 48 13.50 16.63 -7.05
CA SER A 48 13.43 15.34 -7.75
C SER A 48 13.23 14.16 -6.79
N PHE A 49 13.82 14.21 -5.58
CA PHE A 49 13.53 13.25 -4.53
C PHE A 49 12.06 13.28 -4.10
N ALA A 50 11.50 14.47 -3.81
CA ALA A 50 10.11 14.61 -3.44
C ALA A 50 9.17 14.07 -4.54
N THR A 51 9.43 14.40 -5.80
CA THR A 51 8.66 13.89 -6.95
C THR A 51 8.79 12.36 -7.10
N GLY A 52 9.96 11.79 -6.82
CA GLY A 52 10.18 10.34 -6.82
C GLY A 52 9.35 9.62 -5.76
N VAL A 53 9.18 10.20 -4.57
CA VAL A 53 8.30 9.65 -3.53
C VAL A 53 6.84 9.63 -3.99
N TRP A 54 6.37 10.67 -4.67
CA TRP A 54 5.03 10.70 -5.28
C TRP A 54 4.87 9.69 -6.43
N GLY A 55 5.92 9.48 -7.25
CA GLY A 55 5.90 8.54 -8.37
C GLY A 55 5.94 7.06 -7.96
N ALA A 56 6.67 6.71 -6.90
CA ALA A 56 6.74 5.34 -6.37
C ALA A 56 5.40 4.84 -5.80
N ALA A 57 4.46 5.74 -5.51
CA ALA A 57 3.13 5.43 -5.01
C ALA A 57 2.33 4.49 -5.92
N ALA A 58 2.51 4.58 -7.24
CA ALA A 58 1.77 3.78 -8.22
C ALA A 58 2.04 2.26 -8.09
N GLY A 59 3.25 1.88 -7.67
CA GLY A 59 3.61 0.46 -7.48
C GLY A 59 2.89 -0.20 -6.31
N TRP A 60 2.61 0.55 -5.24
CA TRP A 60 1.95 0.04 -4.04
C TRP A 60 0.47 -0.29 -4.27
N PHE A 61 -0.20 0.45 -5.16
CA PHE A 61 -1.58 0.16 -5.55
C PHE A 61 -1.71 -1.19 -6.25
N GLY A 62 -0.67 -1.64 -6.96
CA GLY A 62 -0.61 -2.96 -7.60
C GLY A 62 -0.62 -4.12 -6.60
N PHE A 63 0.05 -3.98 -5.46
CA PHE A 63 0.01 -4.99 -4.39
C PHE A 63 -1.32 -5.00 -3.63
N TYR A 64 -1.96 -3.83 -3.50
CA TYR A 64 -3.27 -3.67 -2.86
C TYR A 64 -4.39 -4.44 -3.60
N CYS A 65 -4.40 -4.42 -4.94
CA CYS A 65 -5.45 -5.08 -5.73
C CYS A 65 -5.24 -6.59 -5.95
N LYS A 66 -4.04 -7.13 -5.73
CA LYS A 66 -3.70 -8.52 -6.10
C LYS A 66 -3.88 -9.58 -5.01
N SER A 67 -4.19 -9.21 -3.76
CA SER A 67 -4.32 -10.18 -2.66
C SER A 67 -5.69 -10.89 -2.59
N GLY A 68 -6.67 -10.48 -3.39
CA GLY A 68 -8.06 -10.95 -3.26
C GLY A 68 -8.47 -12.16 -4.09
N THR A 69 -7.69 -12.61 -5.08
CA THR A 69 -8.18 -13.63 -6.02
C THR A 69 -7.83 -15.03 -5.56
N VAL A 70 -8.72 -15.65 -4.77
CA VAL A 70 -8.74 -17.11 -4.61
C VAL A 70 -8.90 -17.71 -6.01
N ARG A 71 -7.94 -18.52 -6.48
CA ARG A 71 -8.06 -19.23 -7.76
C ARG A 71 -9.23 -20.21 -7.62
N LYS A 72 -10.11 -20.22 -8.61
CA LYS A 72 -11.31 -21.08 -8.65
C LYS A 72 -10.99 -22.60 -8.60
N ASP A 73 -9.73 -22.96 -8.84
CA ASP A 73 -9.21 -24.32 -8.88
C ASP A 73 -9.28 -25.06 -7.52
N ASP A 74 -9.26 -24.34 -6.38
CA ASP A 74 -9.36 -24.95 -5.05
C ASP A 74 -10.80 -25.32 -4.62
N SER A 75 -11.79 -25.12 -5.50
CA SER A 75 -13.21 -25.41 -5.20
C SER A 75 -13.68 -26.79 -5.69
N GLU A 76 -12.83 -27.54 -6.40
CA GLU A 76 -13.14 -28.89 -6.91
C GLU A 76 -12.44 -30.04 -6.16
N VAL A 77 -11.77 -29.79 -5.02
CA VAL A 77 -11.13 -30.83 -4.17
C VAL A 77 -11.64 -30.86 -2.72
#